data_AF-A0A961YD63-F1
#
_entry.id   AF-A0A961YD63-F1
#
_cell.length_a   1.000
_cell.length_b   1.000
_cell.length_c   1.000
_cell.angle_alpha   90.00
_cell.angle_beta   90.00
_cell.angle_gamma   90.00
#
_symmetry.space_group_name_H-M   'P 1'
#
loop_
_entity.id
_entity.type
_entity.pdbx_description
1 polymer ?
#
loop_
_entity_poly.entity_id
_entity_poly.type
_entity_poly.pdbx_seq_one_letter_code
_entity_poly.pdbx_strand_id
1 'polypeptide(L)'
;NWPEWEKCRIVQKASDEDRYGRHKQFLDALGHNSLTPMGAARLLHESMFANSFSETVMARMRELSSRPLKAAEIAAEPISQVSSFLGGGMASALPADSRLHSKAGWSMYTGDDASQWHRHDVAFVEIPNGSGLLTVVFTHGEKAARSETLLPAIGQAIAAVCLPGPRAST
;
A
#
# COMPACT_ATOMS: atom_id res chain seq x y z
N ASN A 1 -12.00 -4.51 19.66
CA ASN A 1 -12.49 -3.30 18.96
C ASN A 1 -11.30 -2.53 18.43
N TRP A 2 -11.30 -2.08 17.17
CA TRP A 2 -10.16 -1.37 16.54
C TRP A 2 -10.50 0.12 16.36
N PRO A 3 -10.01 1.04 17.22
CA PRO A 3 -10.32 2.46 17.12
C PRO A 3 -9.83 3.10 15.81
N GLU A 4 -8.79 2.54 15.18
CA GLU A 4 -8.25 3.01 13.89
C GLU A 4 -9.29 2.91 12.75
N TRP A 5 -10.36 2.15 12.96
CA TRP A 5 -11.42 1.90 11.98
C TRP A 5 -12.64 2.81 12.12
N GLU A 6 -12.70 3.68 13.14
CA GLU A 6 -13.86 4.55 13.40
C GLU A 6 -14.26 5.41 12.19
N LYS A 7 -13.27 5.85 11.41
CA LYS A 7 -13.47 6.68 10.21
C LYS A 7 -13.38 5.89 8.90
N CYS A 8 -13.26 4.57 8.96
CA CYS A 8 -13.22 3.73 7.78
C CYS A 8 -14.65 3.32 7.37
N ARG A 9 -14.85 3.17 6.06
CA ARG A 9 -16.09 2.66 5.47
C ARG A 9 -15.74 1.62 4.41
N ILE A 10 -16.24 0.40 4.56
CA ILE A 10 -16.06 -0.71 3.60
C ILE A 10 -17.43 -1.08 3.03
N VAL A 11 -17.67 -0.72 1.77
CA VAL A 11 -18.96 -0.94 1.11
C VAL A 11 -18.93 -2.05 0.05
N GLN A 12 -17.79 -2.75 -0.09
CA GLN A 12 -17.60 -3.87 -1.03
C GLN A 12 -18.00 -3.53 -2.49
N LYS A 13 -17.81 -2.26 -2.88
CA LYS A 13 -18.02 -1.78 -4.24
C LYS A 13 -16.68 -1.44 -4.90
N ALA A 14 -16.54 -1.77 -6.19
CA ALA A 14 -15.37 -1.38 -6.99
C ALA A 14 -15.24 0.15 -7.04
N SER A 15 -14.00 0.65 -7.08
CA SER A 15 -13.72 2.11 -7.03
C SER A 15 -13.09 2.65 -8.31
N ASP A 16 -12.83 1.77 -9.27
CA ASP A 16 -12.03 1.95 -10.48
C ASP A 16 -12.87 1.99 -11.77
N GLU A 17 -14.20 1.96 -11.65
CA GLU A 17 -15.13 1.96 -12.77
C GLU A 17 -16.08 3.16 -12.71
N ASP A 18 -16.57 3.59 -13.87
CA ASP A 18 -17.69 4.53 -13.95
C ASP A 18 -18.96 3.89 -13.39
N ARG A 19 -19.68 4.65 -12.58
CA ARG A 19 -20.75 4.14 -11.72
C ARG A 19 -22.10 4.47 -12.31
N TYR A 20 -22.87 3.43 -12.62
CA TYR A 20 -24.20 3.58 -13.18
C TYR A 20 -25.23 2.66 -12.51
N GLY A 21 -26.51 2.96 -12.77
CA GLY A 21 -27.65 2.17 -12.30
C GLY A 21 -27.65 1.94 -10.78
N ARG A 22 -27.86 0.69 -10.37
CA ARG A 22 -27.94 0.29 -8.95
C ARG A 22 -26.63 0.54 -8.17
N HIS A 23 -25.49 0.52 -8.86
CA HIS A 23 -24.21 0.77 -8.21
C HIS A 23 -24.10 2.24 -7.79
N LYS A 24 -24.45 3.16 -8.70
CA LYS A 24 -24.53 4.59 -8.39
C LYS A 24 -25.55 4.89 -7.30
N GLN A 25 -26.77 4.35 -7.41
CA GLN A 25 -27.82 4.53 -6.40
C GLN A 25 -27.37 4.09 -5.00
N PHE A 26 -26.66 2.97 -4.91
CA PHE A 26 -26.13 2.47 -3.63
C PHE A 26 -25.11 3.44 -3.03
N LEU A 27 -24.17 3.95 -3.83
CA LEU A 27 -23.12 4.84 -3.37
C LEU A 27 -23.65 6.24 -3.05
N ASP A 28 -24.64 6.74 -3.81
CA ASP A 28 -25.30 8.01 -3.50
C ASP A 28 -26.02 7.94 -2.14
N ALA A 29 -26.50 6.76 -1.72
CA ALA A 29 -27.18 6.56 -0.45
C ALA A 29 -26.25 6.23 0.73
N LEU A 30 -25.24 5.38 0.54
CA LEU A 30 -24.41 4.82 1.61
C LEU A 30 -22.95 5.31 1.58
N GLY A 31 -22.57 6.00 0.50
CA GLY A 31 -21.24 6.53 0.25
C GLY A 31 -20.20 5.50 -0.17
N HIS A 32 -18.98 5.98 -0.36
CA HIS A 32 -17.86 5.24 -0.97
C HIS A 32 -16.99 4.49 0.02
N ASN A 33 -16.15 3.59 -0.50
CA ASN A 33 -15.07 3.04 0.32
C ASN A 33 -14.18 4.18 0.80
N SER A 34 -13.88 4.19 2.08
CA SER A 34 -12.97 5.15 2.70
C SER A 34 -12.09 4.41 3.69
N LEU A 35 -10.79 4.63 3.57
CA LEU A 35 -9.80 4.13 4.51
C LEU A 35 -9.03 5.32 5.06
N THR A 36 -8.62 5.21 6.31
CA THR A 36 -7.61 6.11 6.88
C THR A 36 -6.23 5.46 6.79
N PRO A 37 -5.14 6.25 6.75
CA PRO A 37 -3.79 5.69 6.86
C PRO A 37 -3.63 4.77 8.07
N MET A 38 -4.24 5.13 9.20
CA MET A 38 -4.17 4.35 10.43
C MET A 38 -4.96 3.04 10.34
N GLY A 39 -6.15 3.04 9.73
CA GLY A 39 -6.93 1.82 9.49
C GLY A 39 -6.22 0.85 8.55
N ALA A 40 -5.58 1.38 7.49
CA ALA A 40 -4.79 0.57 6.58
C ALA A 40 -3.51 0.02 7.24
N ALA A 41 -2.83 0.83 8.06
CA ALA A 41 -1.69 0.39 8.86
C ALA A 41 -2.10 -0.73 9.82
N ARG A 42 -3.23 -0.57 10.51
CA ARG A 42 -3.78 -1.58 11.40
C ARG A 42 -4.07 -2.88 10.66
N LEU A 43 -4.70 -2.83 9.49
CA LEU A 43 -5.01 -4.01 8.70
C LEU A 43 -3.75 -4.76 8.26
N LEU A 44 -2.73 -4.04 7.77
CA LEU A 44 -1.47 -4.68 7.37
C LEU A 44 -0.71 -5.24 8.58
N HIS A 45 -0.68 -4.50 9.69
CA HIS A 45 -0.07 -4.99 10.92
C HIS A 45 -0.71 -6.32 11.37
N GLU A 46 -2.04 -6.40 11.30
CA GLU A 46 -2.78 -7.58 11.71
C GLU A 46 -2.53 -8.77 10.78
N SER A 47 -2.31 -8.54 9.48
CA SER A 47 -1.96 -9.60 8.53
C SER A 47 -0.51 -10.06 8.60
N MET A 48 0.36 -9.27 9.24
CA MET A 48 1.77 -9.61 9.41
C MET A 48 2.04 -10.26 10.77
N PHE A 49 1.51 -9.71 11.86
CA PHE A 49 1.99 -10.01 13.21
C PHE A 49 0.94 -10.51 14.20
N ALA A 50 -0.35 -10.33 13.91
CA ALA A 50 -1.39 -10.63 14.89
C ALA A 50 -1.99 -12.01 14.69
N ASN A 51 -2.70 -12.48 15.73
CA ASN A 51 -3.46 -13.73 15.70
C ASN A 51 -4.96 -13.49 15.50
N SER A 52 -5.31 -12.39 14.82
CA SER A 52 -6.71 -12.03 14.54
C SER A 52 -7.37 -12.92 13.49
N PHE A 53 -6.58 -13.66 12.71
CA PHE A 53 -7.03 -14.63 11.72
C PHE A 53 -6.32 -15.97 11.93
N SER A 54 -6.82 -17.03 11.29
CA SER A 54 -6.12 -18.32 11.28
C SER A 54 -4.78 -18.23 10.53
N GLU A 55 -3.82 -19.08 10.88
CA GLU A 55 -2.51 -19.08 10.23
C GLU A 55 -2.61 -19.29 8.71
N THR A 56 -3.55 -20.12 8.25
CA THR A 56 -3.81 -20.32 6.81
C THR A 56 -4.20 -19.02 6.12
N VAL A 57 -5.06 -18.21 6.75
CA VAL A 57 -5.48 -16.91 6.20
C VAL A 57 -4.33 -15.92 6.22
N MET A 58 -3.59 -15.86 7.33
CA MET A 58 -2.41 -15.01 7.49
C MET A 58 -1.34 -15.32 6.44
N ALA A 59 -0.98 -16.59 6.26
CA ALA A 59 -0.03 -17.03 5.25
C ALA A 59 -0.48 -16.61 3.85
N ARG A 60 -1.77 -16.77 3.52
CA ARG A 60 -2.30 -16.34 2.23
C ARG A 60 -2.25 -14.82 2.05
N MET A 61 -2.54 -14.04 3.08
CA MET A 61 -2.43 -12.58 3.02
C MET A 61 -0.98 -12.12 2.81
N ARG A 62 -0.01 -12.74 3.50
CA ARG A 62 1.42 -12.47 3.33
C ARG A 62 1.89 -12.81 1.92
N GLU A 63 1.45 -13.95 1.39
CA GLU A 63 1.76 -14.37 0.01
C GLU A 63 1.21 -13.36 -1.02
N LEU A 64 -0.07 -13.00 -0.93
CA LEU A 64 -0.71 -12.06 -1.86
C LEU A 64 -0.15 -10.64 -1.80
N SER A 65 0.35 -10.24 -0.64
CA SER A 65 0.98 -8.92 -0.43
C SER A 65 2.47 -8.90 -0.74
N SER A 66 3.12 -10.06 -0.87
CA SER A 66 4.54 -10.16 -1.18
C SER A 66 4.86 -9.48 -2.51
N ARG A 67 5.95 -8.71 -2.54
CA ARG A 67 6.42 -7.99 -3.73
C ARG A 67 7.89 -8.24 -3.99
N PRO A 68 8.30 -8.26 -5.27
CA PRO A 68 9.72 -8.31 -5.61
C PRO A 68 10.41 -7.01 -5.21
N LEU A 69 11.63 -7.13 -4.69
CA LEU A 69 12.53 -5.99 -4.44
C LEU A 69 13.70 -5.95 -5.43
N LYS A 70 13.97 -7.04 -6.16
CA LYS A 70 15.04 -7.10 -7.15
C LYS A 70 14.61 -6.38 -8.42
N ALA A 71 15.47 -5.52 -8.95
CA ALA A 71 15.19 -4.71 -10.14
C ALA A 71 14.72 -5.54 -11.35
N ALA A 72 15.34 -6.70 -11.58
CA ALA A 72 14.97 -7.60 -12.68
C ALA A 72 13.55 -8.18 -12.53
N GLU A 73 13.15 -8.52 -11.30
CA GLU A 73 11.82 -9.06 -11.00
C GLU A 73 10.75 -7.94 -11.09
N ILE A 74 11.07 -6.75 -10.58
CA ILE A 74 10.21 -5.56 -10.70
C ILE A 74 9.96 -5.21 -12.17
N ALA A 75 11.01 -5.21 -13.00
CA ALA A 75 10.92 -4.89 -14.43
C ALA A 75 10.10 -5.91 -15.23
N ALA A 76 9.97 -7.15 -14.73
CA ALA A 76 9.17 -8.19 -15.35
C ALA A 76 7.67 -8.09 -15.02
N GLU A 77 7.26 -7.23 -14.07
CA GLU A 77 5.85 -7.02 -13.72
C GLU A 77 5.19 -5.96 -14.64
N PRO A 78 4.20 -6.32 -15.48
CA PRO A 78 3.58 -5.40 -16.43
C PRO A 78 2.88 -4.19 -15.78
N ILE A 79 2.39 -4.35 -14.55
CA ILE A 79 1.79 -3.28 -13.73
C ILE A 79 2.42 -3.38 -12.34
N SER A 80 3.69 -3.00 -12.25
CA SER A 80 4.42 -3.09 -10.99
C SER A 80 3.75 -2.24 -9.90
N GLN A 81 3.38 -2.90 -8.81
CA GLN A 81 2.93 -2.24 -7.58
C GLN A 81 4.12 -1.78 -6.70
N VAL A 82 5.32 -1.71 -7.29
CA VAL A 82 6.58 -1.41 -6.59
C VAL A 82 7.26 -0.19 -7.20
N SER A 83 7.59 -0.23 -8.50
CA SER A 83 8.50 0.74 -9.15
C SER A 83 8.10 2.21 -8.96
N SER A 84 6.80 2.49 -9.04
CA SER A 84 6.24 3.84 -8.95
C SER A 84 5.48 4.09 -7.62
N PHE A 85 5.79 3.28 -6.59
CA PHE A 85 5.20 3.31 -5.25
C PHE A 85 6.32 3.32 -4.17
N LEU A 86 5.99 3.12 -2.89
CA LEU A 86 6.98 3.26 -1.81
C LEU A 86 8.15 2.29 -1.97
N GLY A 87 7.84 1.04 -2.34
CA GLY A 87 8.83 -0.02 -2.49
C GLY A 87 9.93 0.31 -3.51
N GLY A 88 9.61 0.99 -4.61
CA GLY A 88 10.58 1.39 -5.62
C GLY A 88 11.65 2.36 -5.09
N GLY A 89 11.26 3.29 -4.21
CA GLY A 89 12.19 4.18 -3.53
C GLY A 89 12.98 3.50 -2.42
N MET A 90 12.32 2.60 -1.67
CA MET A 90 12.94 1.86 -0.57
C MET A 90 14.01 0.89 -1.07
N ALA A 91 13.78 0.21 -2.20
CA ALA A 91 14.61 -0.90 -2.69
C ALA A 91 16.12 -0.60 -2.71
N SER A 92 16.52 0.63 -3.05
CA SER A 92 17.93 1.03 -3.09
C SER A 92 18.63 1.10 -1.72
N ALA A 93 17.86 1.25 -0.64
CA ALA A 93 18.37 1.37 0.73
C ALA A 93 18.28 0.05 1.52
N LEU A 94 17.61 -0.97 0.96
CA LEU A 94 17.38 -2.24 1.65
C LEU A 94 18.53 -3.22 1.46
N PRO A 95 18.88 -4.00 2.50
CA PRO A 95 19.68 -5.22 2.33
C PRO A 95 19.07 -6.17 1.29
N ALA A 96 19.91 -6.97 0.63
CA ALA A 96 19.48 -7.88 -0.44
C ALA A 96 18.43 -8.92 0.00
N ASP A 97 18.48 -9.34 1.27
CA ASP A 97 17.58 -10.34 1.85
C ASP A 97 16.35 -9.73 2.55
N SER A 98 16.08 -8.44 2.30
CA SER A 98 14.84 -7.80 2.77
C SER A 98 13.62 -8.34 2.05
N ARG A 99 12.47 -8.27 2.74
CA ARG A 99 11.17 -8.66 2.20
C ARG A 99 10.24 -7.47 2.18
N LEU A 100 9.46 -7.33 1.12
CA LEU A 100 8.44 -6.31 0.99
C LEU A 100 7.06 -6.95 0.91
N HIS A 101 6.17 -6.52 1.78
CA HIS A 101 4.74 -6.78 1.70
C HIS A 101 4.01 -5.46 1.47
N SER A 102 3.32 -5.30 0.35
CA SER A 102 2.61 -4.04 0.08
C SER A 102 1.31 -4.20 -0.68
N LYS A 103 0.49 -3.14 -0.66
CA LYS A 103 -0.67 -2.99 -1.52
C LYS A 103 -0.80 -1.55 -2.00
N ALA A 104 -0.58 -1.36 -3.29
CA ALA A 104 -0.82 -0.09 -3.96
C ALA A 104 -2.32 0.16 -4.19
N GLY A 105 -2.72 1.42 -4.08
CA GLY A 105 -4.04 1.92 -4.49
C GLY A 105 -3.86 3.04 -5.50
N TRP A 106 -4.49 2.92 -6.67
CA TRP A 106 -4.41 3.92 -7.72
C TRP A 106 -5.75 4.05 -8.43
N SER A 107 -6.26 5.27 -8.50
CA SER A 107 -7.41 5.60 -9.33
C SER A 107 -7.24 6.96 -9.99
N MET A 108 -7.58 7.01 -11.27
CA MET A 108 -7.68 8.24 -12.05
C MET A 108 -9.11 8.79 -11.97
N TYR A 109 -9.46 9.74 -12.83
CA TYR A 109 -10.85 10.17 -12.99
C TYR A 109 -11.72 9.01 -13.48
N THR A 110 -12.76 8.69 -12.72
CA THR A 110 -13.73 7.61 -13.03
C THR A 110 -15.15 8.13 -13.22
N GLY A 111 -15.34 9.44 -13.40
CA GLY A 111 -16.69 10.03 -13.53
C GLY A 111 -17.37 10.37 -12.21
N ASP A 112 -16.68 10.19 -11.07
CA ASP A 112 -17.20 10.48 -9.73
C ASP A 112 -16.21 11.32 -8.92
N ASP A 113 -16.58 12.59 -8.72
CA ASP A 113 -15.78 13.58 -7.98
C ASP A 113 -15.46 13.17 -6.54
N ALA A 114 -16.28 12.31 -5.92
CA ALA A 114 -16.07 11.86 -4.56
C ALA A 114 -15.01 10.75 -4.43
N SER A 115 -14.53 10.18 -5.53
CA SER A 115 -13.68 8.97 -5.50
C SER A 115 -12.71 8.91 -6.68
N GLN A 116 -11.88 9.94 -6.81
CA GLN A 116 -10.96 10.09 -7.93
C GLN A 116 -9.62 10.66 -7.50
N TRP A 117 -8.63 10.50 -8.39
CA TRP A 117 -7.30 11.04 -8.22
C TRP A 117 -6.63 10.59 -6.92
N HIS A 118 -6.61 9.28 -6.70
CA HIS A 118 -5.95 8.67 -5.57
C HIS A 118 -4.69 7.94 -6.01
N ARG A 119 -3.59 8.16 -5.28
CA ARG A 119 -2.41 7.29 -5.36
C ARG A 119 -1.87 7.09 -3.96
N HIS A 120 -1.91 5.85 -3.51
CA HIS A 120 -1.66 5.49 -2.13
C HIS A 120 -0.84 4.21 -2.10
N ASP A 121 -0.11 4.01 -1.02
CA ASP A 121 0.57 2.75 -0.78
C ASP A 121 0.65 2.46 0.72
N VAL A 122 0.67 1.17 1.02
CA VAL A 122 0.78 0.58 2.34
C VAL A 122 1.83 -0.49 2.21
N ALA A 123 2.96 -0.31 2.88
CA ALA A 123 4.14 -1.16 2.75
C ALA A 123 4.68 -1.56 4.13
N PHE A 124 4.98 -2.84 4.30
CA PHE A 124 5.80 -3.35 5.38
C PHE A 124 7.08 -3.93 4.78
N VAL A 125 8.21 -3.43 5.26
CA VAL A 125 9.53 -3.98 4.93
C VAL A 125 10.07 -4.72 6.15
N GLU A 126 10.48 -5.96 5.94
CA GLU A 126 11.25 -6.75 6.90
C GLU A 126 12.73 -6.75 6.47
N ILE A 127 13.63 -6.42 7.40
CA ILE A 127 15.08 -6.51 7.18
C ILE A 127 15.66 -7.74 7.91
N PRO A 128 16.82 -8.28 7.48
CA PRO A 128 17.28 -9.61 7.93
C PRO A 128 17.52 -9.79 9.44
N ASN A 129 17.65 -8.70 10.20
CA ASN A 129 17.82 -8.76 11.65
C ASN A 129 16.48 -8.87 12.42
N GLY A 130 15.36 -9.08 11.72
CA GLY A 130 14.02 -9.16 12.31
C GLY A 130 13.38 -7.81 12.64
N SER A 131 14.06 -6.69 12.35
CA SER A 131 13.42 -5.37 12.41
C SER A 131 12.58 -5.15 11.16
N GLY A 132 11.62 -4.24 11.24
CA GLY A 132 10.85 -3.86 10.08
C GLY A 132 10.22 -2.48 10.20
N LEU A 133 9.73 -2.00 9.07
CA LEU A 133 9.15 -0.68 8.93
C LEU A 133 7.82 -0.79 8.21
N LEU A 134 6.74 -0.42 8.90
CA LEU A 134 5.42 -0.25 8.31
C LEU A 134 5.22 1.22 7.95
N THR A 135 4.93 1.48 6.68
CA THR A 135 4.72 2.83 6.13
C THR A 135 3.41 2.87 5.37
N VAL A 136 2.61 3.91 5.61
CA VAL A 136 1.36 4.16 4.88
C VAL A 136 1.33 5.61 4.41
N VAL A 137 1.09 5.80 3.12
CA VAL A 137 1.00 7.13 2.52
C VAL A 137 -0.23 7.22 1.64
N PHE A 138 -1.14 8.13 1.99
CA PHE A 138 -2.34 8.42 1.21
C PHE A 138 -2.23 9.83 0.61
N THR A 139 -2.23 9.94 -0.72
CA THR A 139 -2.26 11.20 -1.49
C THR A 139 -3.54 11.37 -2.32
N HIS A 140 -4.08 12.58 -2.36
CA HIS A 140 -5.25 12.93 -3.18
C HIS A 140 -4.94 14.11 -4.09
N GLY A 141 -5.59 14.12 -5.26
CA GLY A 141 -5.49 15.18 -6.26
C GLY A 141 -4.73 14.74 -7.51
N GLU A 142 -5.11 15.31 -8.66
CA GLU A 142 -4.65 14.85 -9.99
C GLU A 142 -3.12 14.81 -10.11
N LYS A 143 -2.44 15.84 -9.62
CA LYS A 143 -0.97 15.91 -9.64
C LYS A 143 -0.32 14.73 -8.91
N ALA A 144 -0.88 14.33 -7.76
CA ALA A 144 -0.36 13.22 -6.99
C ALA A 144 -0.72 11.87 -7.65
N ALA A 145 -1.94 11.74 -8.16
CA ALA A 145 -2.43 10.54 -8.85
C ALA A 145 -1.60 10.18 -10.09
N ARG A 146 -1.18 11.20 -10.85
CA ARG A 146 -0.35 11.07 -12.05
C ARG A 146 1.15 10.93 -11.76
N SER A 147 1.59 11.23 -10.54
CA SER A 147 3.01 11.21 -10.22
C SER A 147 3.51 9.79 -9.97
N GLU A 148 4.42 9.33 -10.82
CA GLU A 148 5.13 8.07 -10.63
C GLU A 148 6.35 8.21 -9.70
N THR A 149 6.75 9.43 -9.37
CA THR A 149 7.97 9.72 -8.59
C THR A 149 7.70 10.14 -7.16
N LEU A 150 6.48 10.60 -6.84
CA LEU A 150 6.12 11.10 -5.51
C LEU A 150 6.28 10.02 -4.42
N LEU A 151 5.64 8.86 -4.60
CA LEU A 151 5.72 7.79 -3.62
C LEU A 151 7.12 7.16 -3.53
N PRO A 152 7.86 6.93 -4.64
CA PRO A 152 9.27 6.54 -4.54
C PRO A 152 10.13 7.54 -3.78
N ALA A 153 9.98 8.85 -4.02
CA ALA A 153 10.75 9.85 -3.30
C ALA A 153 10.47 9.83 -1.79
N ILE A 154 9.19 9.65 -1.39
CA ILE A 154 8.81 9.49 0.01
C ILE A 154 9.40 8.20 0.59
N GLY A 155 9.31 7.07 -0.14
CA GLY A 155 9.86 5.79 0.28
C GLY A 155 11.37 5.85 0.52
N GLN A 156 12.11 6.49 -0.39
CA GLN A 156 13.55 6.71 -0.25
C GLN A 156 13.88 7.57 0.98
N ALA A 157 13.17 8.69 1.17
CA ALA A 157 13.39 9.58 2.31
C ALA A 157 13.13 8.89 3.66
N ILE A 158 12.05 8.11 3.76
CA ILE A 158 11.73 7.36 4.98
C ILE A 158 12.76 6.26 5.21
N ALA A 159 13.14 5.49 4.19
CA ALA A 159 14.13 4.43 4.33
C ALA A 159 15.49 4.96 4.81
N ALA A 160 15.94 6.11 4.27
CA ALA A 160 17.19 6.74 4.66
C ALA A 160 17.24 7.15 6.14
N VAL A 161 16.09 7.44 6.76
CA VAL A 161 16.00 7.86 8.16
C VAL A 161 15.74 6.68 9.10
N CYS A 162 14.87 5.76 8.71
CA CYS A 162 14.31 4.75 9.61
C CYS A 162 14.95 3.38 9.49
N LEU A 163 15.65 3.08 8.40
CA LEU A 163 16.26 1.77 8.21
C LEU A 163 17.79 1.87 8.38
N PRO A 164 18.40 0.92 9.10
CA PRO A 164 19.85 0.85 9.15
C PRO A 164 20.36 0.65 7.73
N GLY A 165 21.23 1.56 7.27
CA GLY A 165 21.87 1.43 5.96
C GLY A 165 22.63 0.10 5.85
N PRO A 166 22.99 -0.33 4.62
CA PRO A 166 23.76 -1.54 4.43
C PRO A 166 25.03 -1.47 5.28
N ARG A 167 25.15 -2.36 6.28
CA ARG A 167 26.40 -2.50 7.03
C ARG A 167 27.47 -2.92 6.05
N ALA A 168 28.53 -2.12 5.92
CA ALA A 168 29.73 -2.53 5.21
C ALA A 168 30.21 -3.85 5.83
N SER A 169 30.43 -4.86 5.00
CA SER A 169 31.07 -6.11 5.41
C SER A 169 32.45 -5.77 5.97
N THR A 170 32.61 -5.92 7.28
CA THR A 170 33.92 -5.88 7.97
C THR A 170 34.67 -7.18 7.74
#